data_AF-A0A950RPE7-F1
#
_entry.id   AF-A0A950RPE7-F1
#
_cell.length_a   1.000
_cell.length_b   1.000
_cell.length_c   1.000
_cell.angle_alpha   90.00
_cell.angle_beta   90.00
_cell.angle_gamma   90.00
#
_symmetry.space_group_name_H-M   'P 1'
#
loop_
_entity.id
_entity.type
_entity.pdbx_description
1 polymer ?
#
loop_
_entity_poly.entity_id
_entity_poly.type
_entity_poly.pdbx_seq_one_letter_code
_entity_poly.pdbx_strand_id
1 'polypeptide(L)'
;MDRCAPELIAQAAPLRFGTVHSSSELEAVYRLRYRVALARGWAKEEDFPEGLEYDGFEGRAITVAAWNEECLAGTVRLVLPVDGELLPTEEAFGLRIEPVGLVGD
;
A
#
# COMPACT_ATOMS: atom_id res chain seq x y z
N MET A 1 -15.08 15.13 12.31
CA MET A 1 -14.65 15.32 10.91
C MET A 1 -13.24 15.89 10.97
N ASP A 2 -12.26 15.15 10.49
CA ASP A 2 -10.83 15.41 10.67
C ASP A 2 -10.41 16.70 9.94
N ARG A 3 -10.01 17.74 10.69
CA ARG A 3 -9.58 19.03 10.13
C ARG A 3 -8.14 19.00 9.62
N CYS A 4 -7.33 18.02 10.02
CA CYS A 4 -5.92 17.97 9.64
C CYS A 4 -5.72 17.35 8.25
N ALA A 5 -6.59 16.43 7.84
CA ALA A 5 -6.43 15.75 6.55
C ALA A 5 -6.44 16.70 5.34
N PRO A 6 -7.37 17.69 5.22
CA PRO A 6 -7.33 18.64 4.11
C PRO A 6 -6.06 19.52 4.10
N GLU A 7 -5.57 19.91 5.28
CA GLU A 7 -4.36 20.76 5.41
C GLU A 7 -3.09 20.01 4.98
N LEU A 8 -2.97 18.74 5.34
CA LEU A 8 -1.87 17.87 4.91
C LEU A 8 -1.91 17.61 3.40
N ILE A 9 -3.10 17.38 2.84
CA ILE A 9 -3.28 17.22 1.39
C ILE A 9 -2.89 18.52 0.66
N ALA A 10 -3.28 19.68 1.18
CA ALA A 10 -2.92 20.97 0.58
C ALA A 10 -1.40 21.23 0.62
N GLN A 11 -0.71 20.82 1.68
CA GLN A 11 0.75 20.92 1.77
C GLN A 11 1.48 19.99 0.80
N ALA A 12 0.84 18.90 0.37
CA ALA A 12 1.39 17.97 -0.62
C ALA A 12 1.19 18.43 -2.07
N ALA A 13 0.63 19.62 -2.31
CA ALA A 13 0.48 20.17 -3.66
C ALA A 13 1.84 20.19 -4.40
N PRO A 14 1.86 19.81 -5.70
CA PRO A 14 0.72 19.61 -6.60
C PRO A 14 0.16 18.17 -6.64
N LEU A 15 0.44 17.32 -5.64
CA LEU A 15 0.01 15.92 -5.69
C LEU A 15 -1.51 15.77 -5.61
N ARG A 16 -2.06 14.93 -6.49
CA ARG A 16 -3.43 14.43 -6.44
C ARG A 16 -3.44 13.04 -5.82
N PHE A 17 -4.39 12.76 -4.93
CA PHE A 17 -4.56 11.45 -4.29
C PHE A 17 -5.90 10.82 -4.69
N GLY A 18 -5.97 9.50 -4.63
CA GLY A 18 -7.19 8.76 -4.95
C GLY A 18 -7.02 7.25 -4.79
N THR A 19 -8.15 6.55 -4.62
CA THR A 19 -8.17 5.08 -4.62
C THR A 19 -8.02 4.55 -6.05
N VAL A 20 -7.36 3.41 -6.16
CA VAL A 20 -7.08 2.75 -7.43
C VAL A 20 -7.95 1.51 -7.58
N HIS A 21 -8.56 1.32 -8.75
CA HIS A 21 -9.51 0.22 -8.97
C HIS A 21 -9.32 -0.52 -10.29
N SER A 22 -8.76 0.13 -11.33
CA SER A 22 -8.58 -0.55 -12.62
C SER A 22 -7.33 -1.44 -12.62
N SER A 23 -7.37 -2.53 -13.38
CA SER A 23 -6.23 -3.45 -13.52
C SER A 23 -4.97 -2.74 -14.02
N SER A 24 -5.11 -1.78 -14.94
CA SER A 24 -3.99 -1.01 -15.49
C SER A 24 -3.35 -0.08 -14.46
N GLU A 25 -4.15 0.56 -13.60
CA GLU A 25 -3.60 1.40 -12.54
C GLU A 25 -2.96 0.56 -11.42
N LEU A 26 -3.56 -0.59 -11.08
CA LEU A 26 -2.96 -1.53 -10.14
C LEU A 26 -1.62 -2.06 -10.64
N GLU A 27 -1.52 -2.42 -11.92
CA GLU A 27 -0.24 -2.82 -12.52
C GLU A 27 0.81 -1.70 -12.42
N ALA A 28 0.42 -0.45 -12.70
CA ALA A 28 1.32 0.70 -12.54
C ALA A 28 1.81 0.87 -11.09
N VAL A 29 0.94 0.62 -10.11
CA VAL A 29 1.29 0.60 -8.68
C VAL A 29 2.26 -0.53 -8.35
N TYR A 30 2.03 -1.75 -8.84
CA TYR A 30 2.93 -2.89 -8.61
C TYR A 30 4.31 -2.67 -9.24
N ARG A 31 4.38 -2.06 -10.43
CA ARG A 31 5.63 -1.63 -11.06
C ARG A 31 6.33 -0.54 -10.26
N LEU A 32 5.59 0.41 -9.68
CA LEU A 32 6.18 1.44 -8.83
C LEU A 32 6.79 0.82 -7.57
N ARG A 33 6.05 -0.05 -6.89
CA ARG A 33 6.51 -0.76 -5.68
C ARG A 33 7.74 -1.62 -5.97
N TYR A 34 7.73 -2.37 -7.07
CA TYR A 34 8.89 -3.11 -7.57
C TYR A 34 10.13 -2.22 -7.69
N ARG A 35 10.03 -1.10 -8.43
CA ARG A 35 11.16 -0.17 -8.61
C ARG A 35 11.67 0.37 -7.27
N VAL A 36 10.79 0.67 -6.33
CA VAL A 36 11.17 1.16 -4.99
C VAL A 36 11.86 0.06 -4.18
N ALA A 37 11.32 -1.15 -4.18
CA ALA A 37 11.91 -2.28 -3.44
C ALA A 37 13.34 -2.56 -3.89
N LEU A 38 13.60 -2.57 -5.20
CA LEU A 38 14.95 -2.72 -5.74
C LEU A 38 15.85 -1.53 -5.41
N ALA A 39 15.39 -0.30 -5.66
CA ALA A 39 16.17 0.90 -5.40
C ALA A 39 16.56 1.07 -3.92
N ARG A 40 15.77 0.50 -3.00
CA ARG A 40 16.03 0.50 -1.56
C ARG A 40 16.80 -0.75 -1.08
N GLY A 41 17.03 -1.72 -1.94
CA GLY A 41 17.68 -2.99 -1.59
C GLY A 41 16.83 -3.88 -0.69
N TRP A 42 15.50 -3.70 -0.68
CA TRP A 42 14.57 -4.54 0.08
C TRP A 42 14.31 -5.89 -0.60
N ALA A 43 14.58 -5.97 -1.90
CA ALA A 43 14.42 -7.15 -2.72
C ALA A 43 15.42 -7.15 -3.89
N LYS A 44 15.50 -8.27 -4.61
CA LYS A 44 16.28 -8.46 -5.83
C LYS A 44 15.34 -8.66 -7.03
N GLU A 45 15.86 -8.49 -8.23
CA GLU A 45 15.10 -8.71 -9.47
C GLU A 45 14.54 -10.15 -9.56
N GLU A 46 15.29 -11.12 -9.06
CA GLU A 46 14.91 -12.54 -9.01
C GLU A 46 13.66 -12.81 -8.16
N ASP A 47 13.35 -11.93 -7.19
CA ASP A 47 12.16 -12.05 -6.34
C ASP A 47 10.89 -11.66 -7.11
N PHE A 48 11.02 -10.96 -8.25
CA PHE A 48 9.90 -10.45 -9.06
C PHE A 48 10.14 -10.68 -10.56
N PRO A 49 9.98 -11.92 -11.06
CA PRO A 49 10.28 -12.26 -12.46
C PRO A 49 9.44 -11.48 -13.49
N GLU A 50 8.28 -10.97 -13.08
CA GLU A 50 7.40 -10.16 -13.93
C GLU A 50 7.66 -8.64 -13.79
N GLY A 51 8.57 -8.23 -12.90
CA GLY A 51 8.82 -6.83 -12.57
C GLY A 51 7.64 -6.16 -11.85
N LEU A 52 6.84 -6.94 -11.13
CA LEU A 52 5.67 -6.52 -10.37
C LEU A 52 5.84 -6.95 -8.91
N GLU A 53 5.72 -6.00 -7.99
CA GLU A 53 5.61 -6.32 -6.56
C GLU A 53 4.13 -6.48 -6.24
N TYR A 54 3.69 -7.74 -6.23
CA TYR A 54 2.32 -8.21 -6.06
C TYR A 54 2.34 -9.42 -5.14
N ASP A 55 1.46 -9.45 -4.14
CA ASP A 55 1.38 -10.53 -3.16
C ASP A 55 -0.07 -10.98 -2.91
N GLY A 56 -0.25 -11.95 -2.02
CA GLY A 56 -1.57 -12.51 -1.70
C GLY A 56 -2.52 -11.54 -0.99
N PHE A 57 -2.05 -10.38 -0.53
CA PHE A 57 -2.86 -9.43 0.24
C PHE A 57 -3.64 -8.45 -0.65
N GLU A 58 -3.29 -8.35 -1.93
CA GLU A 58 -3.90 -7.37 -2.84
C GLU A 58 -5.41 -7.56 -3.01
N GLY A 59 -5.91 -8.80 -2.90
CA GLY A 59 -7.35 -9.09 -3.01
C GLY A 59 -8.22 -8.44 -1.94
N ARG A 60 -7.63 -8.00 -0.82
CA ARG A 60 -8.31 -7.32 0.28
C ARG A 60 -7.61 -6.02 0.70
N ALA A 61 -6.80 -5.47 -0.19
CA ALA A 61 -6.14 -4.20 0.01
C ALA A 61 -6.94 -3.05 -0.61
N ILE A 62 -7.06 -1.94 0.11
CA ILE A 62 -7.42 -0.65 -0.47
C ILE A 62 -6.13 0.03 -0.89
N THR A 63 -5.92 0.16 -2.20
CA THR A 63 -4.76 0.84 -2.77
C THR A 63 -5.08 2.31 -3.01
N VAL A 64 -4.25 3.18 -2.45
CA VAL A 64 -4.27 4.62 -2.67
C VAL A 64 -3.01 5.00 -3.44
N ALA A 65 -3.17 5.85 -4.45
CA ALA A 65 -2.07 6.37 -5.23
C ALA A 65 -1.99 7.90 -5.09
N ALA A 66 -0.77 8.40 -5.31
CA ALA A 66 -0.46 9.81 -5.43
C ALA A 66 0.10 10.07 -6.82
N TRP A 67 -0.44 11.06 -7.51
CA TRP A 67 -0.01 11.46 -8.84
C TRP A 67 0.52 12.89 -8.82
N ASN A 68 1.64 13.12 -9.48
CA ASN A 68 2.08 14.44 -9.88
C ASN A 68 1.70 14.62 -11.35
N GLU A 69 0.71 15.47 -11.63
CA GLU A 69 0.04 15.54 -12.94
C GLU A 69 -0.49 14.15 -13.37
N GLU A 70 0.01 13.60 -14.47
CA GLU A 70 -0.35 12.27 -14.98
C GLU A 70 0.61 11.18 -14.48
N CYS A 71 1.71 11.55 -13.83
CA CYS A 71 2.74 10.61 -13.38
C CYS A 71 2.43 10.05 -12.00
N LEU A 72 2.37 8.72 -11.88
CA LEU A 72 2.28 8.05 -10.59
C LEU A 72 3.57 8.29 -9.78
N ALA A 73 3.43 8.98 -8.65
CA ALA A 73 4.54 9.45 -7.81
C ALA A 73 4.66 8.66 -6.50
N GLY A 74 3.57 8.08 -6.01
CA GLY A 74 3.57 7.36 -4.74
C GLY A 74 2.35 6.46 -4.58
N THR A 75 2.40 5.58 -3.59
CA THR A 75 1.29 4.69 -3.24
C THR A 75 1.36 4.28 -1.78
N VAL A 76 0.21 3.98 -1.21
CA VAL A 76 0.06 3.30 0.08
C VAL A 76 -1.07 2.29 -0.06
N ARG A 77 -0.99 1.17 0.66
CA ARG A 77 -2.08 0.19 0.74
C ARG A 77 -2.55 0.02 2.17
N LEU A 78 -3.85 -0.22 2.33
CA LEU A 78 -4.47 -0.63 3.58
C LEU A 78 -4.99 -2.06 3.40
N VAL A 79 -4.36 -3.03 4.04
CA VAL A 79 -4.83 -4.43 4.01
C VAL A 79 -5.87 -4.61 5.11
N LEU A 80 -7.10 -4.96 4.73
CA LEU A 80 -8.20 -5.11 5.67
C LEU A 80 -8.13 -6.45 6.39
N PRO A 81 -8.44 -6.52 7.70
CA PRO A 81 -8.52 -7.79 8.41
C PRO A 81 -9.67 -8.64 7.88
N VAL A 82 -9.45 -9.95 7.76
CA VAL A 82 -10.45 -10.96 7.38
C VAL A 82 -10.32 -12.12 8.37
N ASP A 83 -11.45 -12.59 8.89
CA ASP A 83 -11.47 -13.68 9.87
C ASP A 83 -10.77 -14.93 9.32
N GLY A 84 -9.81 -15.45 10.08
CA GLY A 84 -9.02 -16.62 9.71
C GLY A 84 -7.79 -16.33 8.83
N GLU A 85 -7.60 -15.10 8.34
CA GLU A 85 -6.42 -14.69 7.57
C GLU A 85 -5.46 -13.83 8.40
N LEU A 86 -4.15 -13.95 8.13
CA LEU A 86 -3.10 -13.15 8.77
C LEU A 86 -2.95 -11.80 8.06
N LEU A 87 -2.68 -10.71 8.78
CA LEU A 87 -2.16 -9.47 8.19
C LEU A 87 -0.70 -9.64 7.71
N PRO A 88 -0.20 -8.78 6.81
CA PRO A 88 1.18 -8.87 6.32
C PRO A 88 2.22 -8.93 7.43
N THR A 89 2.05 -8.13 8.49
CA THR A 89 2.94 -8.13 9.66
C THR A 89 2.83 -9.42 10.47
N GLU A 90 1.62 -9.98 10.61
CA GLU A 90 1.42 -11.22 11.34
C GLU A 90 2.09 -12.41 10.64
N GLU A 91 1.95 -12.49 9.32
CA GLU A 91 2.60 -13.52 8.50
C GLU A 91 4.12 -13.37 8.48
N ALA A 92 4.63 -12.16 8.22
CA ALA A 92 6.07 -11.93 8.10
C ALA A 92 6.86 -12.19 9.40
N PHE A 93 6.22 -11.96 10.56
CA PHE A 93 6.87 -12.09 11.86
C PHE A 93 6.37 -13.26 12.71
N GLY A 94 5.43 -14.07 12.19
CA GLY A 94 4.88 -15.22 12.91
C GLY A 94 4.16 -14.85 14.22
N LEU A 95 3.51 -13.68 14.25
CA LEU A 95 2.84 -13.14 15.44
C LEU A 95 1.33 -13.02 15.20
N ARG A 96 0.56 -12.91 16.29
CA ARG A 96 -0.87 -12.62 16.25
C ARG A 96 -1.11 -11.27 16.92
N ILE A 97 -1.70 -10.33 16.20
CA ILE A 97 -2.13 -9.05 16.72
C ILE A 97 -3.60 -9.22 17.12
N GLU A 98 -3.85 -9.41 18.41
CA GLU A 98 -5.23 -9.48 18.91
C GLU A 98 -5.96 -8.16 18.60
N PRO A 99 -7.28 -8.20 18.31
CA PRO A 99 -8.01 -7.03 17.86
C PRO A 99 -7.97 -5.89 18.89
N VAL A 100 -7.76 -4.68 18.39
CA VAL A 100 -7.88 -3.45 19.18
C VAL A 100 -9.35 -3.29 19.59
N GLY A 101 -9.55 -3.38 20.91
CA GLY A 101 -10.84 -3.45 21.62
C GLY A 101 -10.67 -3.98 23.05
N LEU A 102 -9.52 -4.60 23.36
CA LEU A 102 -9.08 -5.02 24.70
C LEU A 102 -7.85 -4.25 25.23
N VAL A 103 -7.39 -3.22 24.51
CA VAL A 103 -6.47 -2.23 25.09
C VAL A 103 -7.34 -1.18 25.78
N GLY A 104 -7.72 -1.48 27.02
CA GLY A 104 -8.47 -0.60 27.89
C GLY A 104 -7.55 0.33 28.70
N ASP A 105 -8.00 1.58 28.77
CA ASP A 105 -7.53 2.79 29.46
C ASP A 105 -6.29 3.53 28.92
#